data_AF-G1NK70-F1
#
_entry.id   AF-G1NK70-F1
#
_cell.length_a   1.000
_cell.length_b   1.000
_cell.length_c   1.000
_cell.angle_alpha   90.00
_cell.angle_beta   90.00
_cell.angle_gamma   90.00
#
_symmetry.space_group_name_H-M   'P 1'
#
loop_
_entity.id
_entity.type
_entity.pdbx_description
1 polymer ?
#
loop_
_entity_poly.entity_id
_entity_poly.type
_entity_poly.pdbx_seq_one_letter_code
_entity_poly.pdbx_strand_id
1 'polypeptide(L)'
;MKQDSLRNAAYTVDCEDYVHVIKFNPFDSGDACSLIAYGGNNYVVVGTCRFQEEDAEVEGIQYKTLRTFHHGIRVDAIAWSPETRLDALPPQIRFCTAASDRKLRLFTSDLQDKNEYKTFDGHSDYVNDLVFAPKEGQEVASVSDDHTCRIHHLFIPLE
;
A
#
# COMPACT_ATOMS: atom_id res chain seq x y z
N MET A 1 2.64 44.34 -3.55
CA MET A 1 1.82 43.11 -3.68
C MET A 1 2.48 42.22 -4.73
N LYS A 2 3.32 41.27 -4.31
CA LYS A 2 3.94 40.31 -5.23
C LYS A 2 3.16 39.00 -5.12
N GLN A 3 2.40 38.74 -6.17
CA GLN A 3 2.06 37.45 -6.77
C GLN A 3 1.96 36.24 -5.82
N ASP A 4 0.73 35.85 -5.47
CA ASP A 4 0.43 34.52 -4.95
C ASP A 4 0.84 33.48 -6.01
N SER A 5 2.00 32.85 -5.81
CA SER A 5 2.30 31.59 -6.47
C SER A 5 1.42 30.53 -5.82
N LEU A 6 0.32 30.18 -6.50
CA LEU A 6 -0.41 28.94 -6.23
C LEU A 6 0.65 27.82 -6.14
N ARG A 7 0.90 27.31 -4.93
CA ARG A 7 1.82 26.19 -4.72
C ARG A 7 1.24 24.99 -5.45
N ASN A 8 1.72 24.77 -6.66
CA ASN A 8 1.46 23.56 -7.41
C ASN A 8 2.08 22.37 -6.66
N ALA A 9 1.73 21.14 -7.04
CA ALA A 9 2.37 19.94 -6.49
C ALA A 9 3.90 20.06 -6.60
N ALA A 10 4.62 19.66 -5.54
CA ALA A 10 6.09 19.66 -5.56
C ALA A 10 6.62 18.69 -6.62
N TYR A 11 5.97 17.52 -6.73
CA TYR A 11 6.32 16.46 -7.66
C TYR A 11 5.06 15.84 -8.27
N THR A 12 5.17 15.28 -9.48
CA THR A 12 4.08 14.57 -10.16
C THR A 12 4.64 13.33 -10.83
N VAL A 13 3.92 12.22 -10.70
CA VAL A 13 4.22 10.95 -11.35
C VAL A 13 3.00 10.57 -12.18
N ASP A 14 3.19 10.38 -13.47
CA ASP A 14 2.12 9.94 -14.36
C ASP A 14 1.75 8.49 -14.05
N CYS A 15 0.45 8.21 -14.00
CA CYS A 15 -0.12 6.89 -13.75
C CYS A 15 -0.89 6.43 -14.98
N GLU A 16 -0.94 5.11 -15.23
CA GLU A 16 -1.60 4.55 -16.41
C GLU A 16 -3.14 4.70 -16.38
N ASP A 17 -3.74 4.76 -15.20
CA ASP A 17 -5.18 4.92 -14.99
C ASP A 17 -5.46 5.73 -13.71
N TYR A 18 -6.73 5.94 -13.40
CA TYR A 18 -7.21 6.61 -12.19
C TYR A 18 -6.61 6.01 -10.92
N VAL A 19 -6.12 6.90 -10.05
CA VAL A 19 -5.66 6.56 -8.71
C VAL A 19 -6.75 6.95 -7.71
N HIS A 20 -7.23 5.98 -6.94
CA HIS A 20 -8.28 6.19 -5.92
C HIS A 20 -7.71 6.32 -4.52
N VAL A 21 -6.56 5.70 -4.26
CA VAL A 21 -5.92 5.69 -2.94
C VAL A 21 -4.41 5.61 -3.07
N ILE A 22 -3.69 6.22 -2.12
CA ILE A 22 -2.24 6.21 -2.05
C ILE A 22 -1.77 6.16 -0.59
N LYS A 23 -0.67 5.45 -0.32
CA LYS A 23 -0.03 5.35 1.00
C LYS A 23 1.48 5.20 0.88
N PHE A 24 2.22 6.04 1.60
CA PHE A 24 3.60 5.73 1.96
C PHE A 24 3.64 4.56 2.94
N ASN A 25 4.66 3.71 2.81
CA ASN A 25 5.01 2.74 3.84
C ASN A 25 5.54 3.50 5.06
N PRO A 26 4.85 3.43 6.22
CA PRO A 26 5.30 4.12 7.42
C PRO A 26 6.39 3.35 8.18
N PHE A 27 6.70 2.12 7.77
CA PHE A 27 7.65 1.24 8.45
C PHE A 27 9.00 1.27 7.75
N ASP A 28 10.06 1.00 8.52
CA ASP A 28 11.39 0.78 7.96
C ASP A 28 11.39 -0.49 7.09
N SER A 29 11.75 -0.33 5.82
CA SER A 29 11.88 -1.42 4.85
C SER A 29 13.32 -1.77 4.53
N GLY A 30 14.31 -1.19 5.21
CA GLY A 30 15.74 -1.45 4.98
C GLY A 30 16.29 -0.90 3.66
N ASP A 31 15.52 -0.07 2.96
CA ASP A 31 15.95 0.64 1.75
C ASP A 31 15.99 2.14 2.03
N ALA A 32 16.89 2.84 1.35
CA ALA A 32 17.07 4.27 1.50
C ALA A 32 16.02 5.09 0.73
N CYS A 33 15.18 4.47 -0.09
CA CYS A 33 14.06 5.10 -0.79
C CYS A 33 12.77 4.94 0.00
N SER A 34 11.90 5.94 -0.09
CA SER A 34 10.54 5.85 0.43
C SER A 34 9.72 4.89 -0.41
N LEU A 35 9.12 3.88 0.22
CA LEU A 35 8.23 2.94 -0.44
C LEU A 35 6.80 3.50 -0.46
N ILE A 36 6.13 3.39 -1.61
CA ILE A 36 4.79 3.93 -1.83
C ILE A 36 3.93 2.92 -2.57
N ALA A 37 2.64 2.86 -2.20
CA ALA A 37 1.63 2.09 -2.92
C ALA A 37 0.48 3.01 -3.32
N TYR A 38 -0.03 2.82 -4.53
CA TYR A 38 -1.29 3.43 -4.96
C TYR A 38 -2.21 2.42 -5.62
N GLY A 39 -3.51 2.56 -5.39
CA GLY A 39 -4.56 1.68 -5.88
C GLY A 39 -5.39 2.36 -6.96
N GLY A 40 -5.70 1.62 -8.02
CA GLY A 40 -6.52 2.08 -9.14
C GLY A 40 -7.81 1.28 -9.32
N ASN A 41 -8.34 1.27 -10.55
CA ASN A 41 -9.59 0.59 -10.89
C ASN A 41 -9.52 -0.94 -10.84
N ASN A 42 -8.33 -1.52 -11.04
CA ASN A 42 -8.15 -2.97 -11.05
C ASN A 42 -6.73 -3.40 -10.66
N TYR A 43 -5.94 -2.50 -10.08
CA TYR A 43 -4.55 -2.76 -9.73
C TYR A 43 -4.13 -2.06 -8.44
N VAL A 44 -3.03 -2.53 -7.88
CA VAL A 44 -2.20 -1.78 -6.92
C VAL A 44 -0.78 -1.71 -7.49
N VAL A 45 -0.22 -0.52 -7.56
CA VAL A 45 1.19 -0.33 -7.92
C VAL A 45 1.99 -0.10 -6.65
N VAL A 46 3.08 -0.83 -6.50
CA VAL A 46 4.12 -0.59 -5.49
C VAL A 46 5.35 -0.04 -6.20
N GLY A 47 5.88 1.07 -5.70
CA GLY A 47 7.07 1.71 -6.22
C GLY A 47 7.92 2.34 -5.12
N THR A 48 9.15 2.71 -5.47
CA THR A 48 10.01 3.53 -4.64
C THR A 48 10.04 4.95 -5.16
N CYS A 49 10.24 5.89 -4.25
CA CYS A 49 10.52 7.28 -4.59
C CYS A 49 11.68 7.79 -3.74
N ARG A 50 12.48 8.65 -4.36
CA ARG A 50 13.51 9.44 -3.71
C ARG A 50 13.37 10.88 -4.19
N PHE A 51 13.43 11.81 -3.26
CA PHE A 51 13.22 13.23 -3.54
C PHE A 51 14.55 13.96 -3.59
N GLN A 52 14.63 15.03 -4.39
CA GLN A 52 15.81 15.88 -4.49
C GLN A 52 16.28 16.46 -3.14
N GLU A 53 15.35 16.69 -2.20
CA GLU A 53 15.69 17.16 -0.85
C GLU A 53 16.41 16.11 0.00
N GLU A 54 16.29 14.82 -0.35
CA GLU A 54 16.92 13.70 0.36
C GLU A 54 18.26 13.31 -0.27
N ASP A 55 18.43 13.55 -1.57
CA ASP A 55 19.59 13.16 -2.33
C ASP A 55 19.92 14.21 -3.41
N ALA A 56 21.07 14.85 -3.25
CA ALA A 56 21.54 15.91 -4.15
C ALA A 56 21.84 15.41 -5.58
N GLU A 57 21.95 14.10 -5.79
CA GLU A 57 22.11 13.50 -7.12
C GLU A 57 20.77 13.32 -7.86
N VAL A 58 19.64 13.45 -7.18
CA VAL A 58 18.30 13.36 -7.78
C VAL A 58 17.83 14.73 -8.25
N GLU A 59 17.52 14.86 -9.54
CA GLU A 59 16.84 16.04 -10.09
C GLU A 59 15.32 15.83 -10.01
N GLY A 60 14.65 16.56 -9.12
CA GLY A 60 13.21 16.44 -8.89
C GLY A 60 12.83 15.18 -8.08
N ILE A 61 12.09 14.26 -8.70
CA ILE A 61 11.69 12.99 -8.11
C ILE A 61 12.23 11.82 -8.95
N GLN A 62 12.90 10.88 -8.28
CA GLN A 62 13.19 9.58 -8.86
C GLN A 62 12.12 8.60 -8.41
N TYR A 63 11.16 8.30 -9.29
CA TYR A 63 10.15 7.27 -9.06
C TYR A 63 10.48 6.01 -9.85
N LYS A 64 10.37 4.84 -9.20
CA LYS A 64 10.54 3.54 -9.84
C LYS A 64 9.41 2.60 -9.43
N THR A 65 8.64 2.13 -10.40
CA THR A 65 7.71 1.02 -10.17
C THR A 65 8.48 -0.27 -9.87
N LEU A 66 8.19 -0.89 -8.73
CA LEU A 66 8.71 -2.21 -8.39
C LEU A 66 7.82 -3.30 -8.95
N ARG A 67 6.49 -3.15 -8.79
CA ARG A 67 5.52 -4.14 -9.26
C ARG A 67 4.11 -3.56 -9.35
N THR A 68 3.36 -4.05 -10.34
CA THR A 68 1.91 -3.86 -10.45
C THR A 68 1.21 -5.16 -10.09
N PHE A 69 0.36 -5.11 -9.07
CA PHE A 69 -0.47 -6.22 -8.61
C PHE A 69 -1.85 -6.11 -9.25
N HIS A 70 -2.26 -7.15 -9.97
CA HIS A 70 -3.64 -7.23 -10.44
C HIS A 70 -4.58 -7.42 -9.25
N HIS A 71 -5.61 -6.58 -9.17
CA HIS A 71 -6.64 -6.62 -8.13
C HIS A 71 -8.01 -7.00 -8.70
N GLY A 72 -8.31 -6.52 -9.92
CA GLY A 72 -9.54 -6.84 -10.66
C GLY A 72 -10.75 -5.96 -10.31
N ILE A 73 -10.67 -5.15 -9.25
CA ILE A 73 -11.72 -4.21 -8.85
C ILE A 73 -11.09 -2.94 -8.23
N ARG A 74 -11.89 -1.87 -8.13
CA ARG A 74 -11.47 -0.59 -7.58
C ARG A 74 -11.01 -0.76 -6.13
N VAL A 75 -9.80 -0.26 -5.85
CA VAL A 75 -9.18 -0.30 -4.54
C VAL A 75 -9.56 0.96 -3.75
N ASP A 76 -10.13 0.75 -2.56
CA ASP A 76 -10.67 1.82 -1.72
C ASP A 76 -9.72 2.18 -0.57
N ALA A 77 -8.98 1.21 -0.04
CA ALA A 77 -8.02 1.43 1.04
C ALA A 77 -6.79 0.53 0.89
N ILE A 78 -5.65 1.00 1.39
CA ILE A 78 -4.36 0.29 1.44
C ILE A 78 -3.78 0.46 2.84
N ALA A 79 -3.20 -0.59 3.39
CA ALA A 79 -2.35 -0.53 4.57
C ALA A 79 -1.11 -1.38 4.41
N TRP A 80 0.03 -0.84 4.81
CA TRP A 80 1.31 -1.55 4.79
C TRP A 80 1.45 -2.46 6.01
N SER A 81 2.09 -3.61 5.81
CA SER A 81 2.53 -4.47 6.92
C SER A 81 3.90 -4.03 7.41
N PRO A 82 4.16 -4.03 8.73
CA PRO A 82 5.50 -3.82 9.28
C PRO A 82 6.48 -4.95 8.92
N GLU A 83 6.02 -6.05 8.31
CA GLU A 83 6.88 -7.11 7.79
C GLU A 83 7.43 -6.84 6.38
N THR A 84 7.11 -5.69 5.77
CA THR A 84 7.67 -5.31 4.47
C THR A 84 9.17 -5.01 4.62
N ARG A 85 10.01 -5.69 3.83
CA ARG A 85 11.48 -5.59 3.84
C ARG A 85 12.02 -5.70 2.42
N LEU A 86 12.75 -4.69 1.95
CA LEU A 86 13.41 -4.71 0.65
C LEU A 86 14.86 -5.21 0.72
N ASP A 87 15.47 -5.14 1.91
CA ASP A 87 16.82 -5.62 2.22
C ASP A 87 16.91 -7.14 2.49
N ALA A 88 15.76 -7.80 2.63
CA ALA A 88 15.67 -9.26 2.74
C ALA A 88 16.04 -9.95 1.41
N LEU A 89 16.48 -11.21 1.49
CA LEU A 89 16.80 -12.04 0.32
C LEU A 89 15.98 -13.35 0.37
N PRO A 90 14.88 -13.46 -0.41
CA PRO A 90 14.35 -12.43 -1.32
C PRO A 90 13.66 -11.28 -0.56
N PRO A 91 13.44 -10.11 -1.21
CA PRO A 91 12.61 -9.04 -0.66
C PRO A 91 11.23 -9.57 -0.27
N GLN A 92 10.55 -8.89 0.65
CA GLN A 92 9.18 -9.18 1.03
C GLN A 92 8.35 -7.90 1.00
N ILE A 93 7.38 -7.84 0.10
CA ILE A 93 6.32 -6.85 0.08
C ILE A 93 5.08 -7.47 0.72
N ARG A 94 4.55 -6.84 1.77
CA ARG A 94 3.31 -7.28 2.41
C ARG A 94 2.41 -6.09 2.72
N PHE A 95 1.20 -6.10 2.19
CA PHE A 95 0.21 -5.05 2.40
C PHE A 95 -1.20 -5.63 2.29
N CYS A 96 -2.18 -4.92 2.83
CA CYS A 96 -3.58 -5.28 2.77
C CYS A 96 -4.34 -4.19 2.05
N THR A 97 -5.38 -4.59 1.33
CA THR A 97 -6.28 -3.70 0.60
C THR A 97 -7.71 -3.96 1.05
N ALA A 98 -8.56 -2.96 0.92
CA ALA A 98 -10.00 -3.14 0.85
C ALA A 98 -10.50 -2.60 -0.48
N ALA A 99 -11.58 -3.19 -0.97
CA ALA A 99 -12.12 -2.87 -2.27
C ALA A 99 -13.65 -2.90 -2.27
N SER A 100 -14.21 -2.51 -3.40
CA SER A 100 -15.65 -2.25 -3.54
C SER A 100 -16.52 -3.51 -3.41
N ASP A 101 -15.91 -4.71 -3.41
CA ASP A 101 -16.58 -5.98 -3.11
C ASP A 101 -16.65 -6.30 -1.60
N ARG A 102 -16.29 -5.35 -0.74
CA ARG A 102 -16.37 -5.42 0.73
C ARG A 102 -15.39 -6.41 1.36
N LYS A 103 -14.43 -6.89 0.57
CA LYS A 103 -13.43 -7.86 1.02
C LYS A 103 -12.10 -7.17 1.28
N LEU A 104 -11.40 -7.70 2.28
CA LEU A 104 -9.99 -7.39 2.46
C LEU A 104 -9.16 -8.38 1.65
N ARG A 105 -8.02 -7.93 1.10
CA ARG A 105 -7.03 -8.79 0.46
C ARG A 105 -5.65 -8.48 0.99
N LEU A 106 -5.00 -9.45 1.63
CA LEU A 106 -3.60 -9.40 2.03
C LEU A 106 -2.75 -9.90 0.86
N PHE A 107 -1.93 -9.02 0.30
CA PHE A 107 -0.93 -9.35 -0.72
C PHE A 107 0.42 -9.66 -0.05
N THR A 108 1.10 -10.69 -0.55
CA THR A 108 2.48 -11.03 -0.21
C THR A 108 3.26 -11.25 -1.51
N SER A 109 4.43 -10.65 -1.62
CA SER A 109 5.26 -10.74 -2.81
C SER A 109 6.74 -10.76 -2.52
N ASP A 110 7.48 -11.60 -3.23
CA ASP A 110 8.95 -11.61 -3.23
C ASP A 110 9.58 -10.73 -4.32
N LEU A 111 8.75 -9.92 -4.99
CA LEU A 111 9.07 -9.17 -6.21
C LEU A 111 9.58 -10.01 -7.38
N GLN A 112 9.53 -11.34 -7.29
CA GLN A 112 9.95 -12.29 -8.31
C GLN A 112 8.75 -13.15 -8.71
N ASP A 113 8.74 -14.42 -8.33
CA ASP A 113 7.76 -15.42 -8.75
C ASP A 113 6.62 -15.58 -7.75
N LYS A 114 6.88 -15.39 -6.45
CA LYS A 114 5.85 -15.54 -5.42
C LYS A 114 5.09 -14.23 -5.29
N ASN A 115 3.89 -14.20 -5.86
CA ASN A 115 2.99 -13.06 -5.81
C ASN A 115 1.59 -13.59 -5.58
N GLU A 116 1.14 -13.55 -4.34
CA GLU A 116 -0.14 -14.13 -3.93
C GLU A 116 -0.94 -13.16 -3.08
N TYR A 117 -2.23 -13.44 -2.98
CA TYR A 117 -3.07 -12.76 -2.00
C TYR A 117 -4.03 -13.73 -1.33
N LYS A 118 -4.37 -13.40 -0.08
CA LYS A 118 -5.43 -14.05 0.69
C LYS A 118 -6.58 -13.10 0.88
N THR A 119 -7.80 -13.61 0.72
CA THR A 119 -9.03 -12.83 0.93
C THR A 119 -9.58 -13.04 2.34
N PHE A 120 -10.11 -11.97 2.93
CA PHE A 120 -10.90 -12.03 4.16
C PHE A 120 -12.30 -11.50 3.86
N ASP A 121 -13.28 -12.36 4.13
CA ASP A 121 -14.70 -12.04 4.05
C ASP A 121 -15.21 -11.66 5.45
N GLY A 122 -16.33 -10.93 5.48
CA GLY A 122 -17.09 -10.78 6.72
C GLY A 122 -17.90 -9.50 6.78
N HIS A 123 -17.35 -8.38 6.31
CA HIS A 123 -18.09 -7.12 6.28
C HIS A 123 -19.28 -7.22 5.33
N SER A 124 -20.46 -6.83 5.80
CA SER A 124 -21.68 -6.89 4.99
C SER A 124 -21.92 -5.63 4.17
N ASP A 125 -21.12 -4.58 4.39
CA ASP A 125 -21.17 -3.32 3.64
C ASP A 125 -19.76 -2.77 3.35
N TYR A 126 -19.66 -1.60 2.73
CA TYR A 126 -18.38 -1.00 2.33
C TYR A 126 -17.37 -0.93 3.48
N VAL A 127 -16.12 -1.26 3.17
CA VAL A 127 -14.99 -1.13 4.10
C VAL A 127 -14.37 0.24 3.88
N ASN A 128 -14.36 1.06 4.93
CA ASN A 128 -13.99 2.48 4.84
C ASN A 128 -12.50 2.72 5.12
N ASP A 129 -11.88 1.87 5.94
CA ASP A 129 -10.45 1.94 6.23
C ASP A 129 -9.92 0.60 6.75
N LEU A 130 -8.60 0.42 6.68
CA LEU A 130 -7.91 -0.70 7.29
C LEU A 130 -6.50 -0.30 7.75
N VAL A 131 -6.01 -0.97 8.80
CA VAL A 131 -4.67 -0.74 9.34
C VAL A 131 -4.04 -2.05 9.80
N PHE A 132 -2.72 -2.17 9.72
CA PHE A 132 -1.99 -3.25 10.38
C PHE A 132 -1.72 -2.92 11.84
N ALA A 133 -1.68 -3.96 12.67
CA ALA A 133 -1.05 -3.87 13.98
C ALA A 133 0.43 -3.48 13.83
N PRO A 134 0.88 -2.35 14.40
CA PRO A 134 2.17 -1.75 14.05
C PRO A 134 3.40 -2.45 14.64
N LYS A 135 3.20 -3.36 15.60
CA LYS A 135 4.31 -4.03 16.32
C LYS A 135 4.73 -5.33 15.63
N GLU A 136 3.87 -6.34 15.70
CA GLU A 136 4.18 -7.68 15.17
C GLU A 136 3.60 -7.91 13.76
N GLY A 137 2.72 -7.03 13.27
CA GLY A 137 2.11 -7.17 11.93
C GLY A 137 1.17 -8.36 11.76
N GLN A 138 0.76 -9.00 12.86
CA GLN A 138 0.00 -10.25 12.85
C GLN A 138 -1.50 -10.07 12.66
N GLU A 139 -2.00 -8.84 12.81
CA GLU A 139 -3.42 -8.51 12.66
C GLU A 139 -3.64 -7.35 11.71
N VAL A 140 -4.80 -7.39 11.05
CA VAL A 140 -5.38 -6.25 10.33
C VAL A 140 -6.69 -5.87 10.99
N ALA A 141 -6.83 -4.59 11.32
CA ALA A 141 -8.09 -4.00 11.75
C ALA A 141 -8.80 -3.33 10.56
N SER A 142 -10.12 -3.43 10.50
CA SER A 142 -10.94 -2.74 9.49
C SER A 142 -12.22 -2.19 10.08
N VAL A 143 -12.78 -1.18 9.40
CA VAL A 143 -14.04 -0.51 9.75
C VAL A 143 -14.97 -0.47 8.53
N SER A 144 -16.28 -0.53 8.75
CA SER A 144 -17.25 -0.63 7.67
C SER A 144 -18.57 0.09 7.96
N ASP A 145 -19.28 0.43 6.89
CA ASP A 145 -20.66 0.92 6.91
C ASP A 145 -21.65 -0.10 7.52
N ASP A 146 -21.24 -1.37 7.70
CA ASP A 146 -22.02 -2.38 8.44
C ASP A 146 -22.07 -2.15 9.96
N HIS A 147 -21.57 -1.01 10.42
CA HIS A 147 -21.50 -0.60 11.83
C HIS A 147 -20.58 -1.48 12.69
N THR A 148 -19.60 -2.15 12.08
CA THR A 148 -18.63 -2.97 12.82
C THR A 148 -17.18 -2.57 12.57
N CYS A 149 -16.36 -2.78 13.60
CA CYS A 149 -14.91 -2.89 13.49
C CYS A 149 -14.53 -4.36 13.58
N ARG A 150 -13.59 -4.84 12.76
CA ARG A 150 -13.14 -6.23 12.75
C ARG A 150 -11.64 -6.33 12.86
N ILE A 151 -11.17 -7.34 13.58
CA ILE A 151 -9.76 -7.72 13.68
C ILE A 151 -9.61 -9.07 13.00
N HIS A 152 -8.71 -9.15 12.03
CA HIS A 152 -8.39 -10.36 11.30
C HIS A 152 -6.98 -10.81 11.69
N HIS A 153 -6.88 -11.97 12.33
CA HIS A 153 -5.59 -12.61 12.55
C HIS A 153 -5.06 -13.18 11.23
N LEU A 154 -3.83 -12.82 10.87
CA LEU A 154 -3.22 -13.24 9.61
C LEU A 154 -2.56 -14.61 9.71
N PHE A 155 -2.37 -15.11 10.93
CA PHE A 155 -1.91 -16.45 11.25
C PHE A 155 -2.96 -17.15 12.11
N ILE A 156 -3.23 -18.42 11.80
CA ILE A 156 -3.90 -19.32 12.73
C ILE A 156 -2.76 -20.12 13.36
N PRO A 157 -2.59 -20.13 14.69
CA PRO A 157 -1.62 -21.03 15.32
C PRO A 157 -1.95 -22.46 14.89
N LEU A 158 -0.95 -23.20 14.43
CA LEU A 158 -1.10 -24.65 14.26
C LEU A 158 -1.37 -25.23 15.66
N GLU A 159 -2.52 -25.88 15.83
CA GLU A 159 -2.80 -26.72 17.01
C GLU A 159 -1.89 -27.95 17.04
#